data_AF-A0A3S2A4F1-F1
#
_entry.id   AF-A0A3S2A4F1-F1
#
_cell.length_a   1.000
_cell.length_b   1.000
_cell.length_c   1.000
_cell.angle_alpha   90.00
_cell.angle_beta   90.00
_cell.angle_gamma   90.00
#
_symmetry.space_group_name_H-M   'P 1'
#
loop_
_entity.id
_entity.type
_entity.pdbx_description
1 polymer ?
#
loop_
_entity_poly.entity_id
_entity_poly.type
_entity_poly.pdbx_seq_one_letter_code
_entity_poly.pdbx_strand_id
1 'polypeptide(L)'
;SYYTQARGYQARIALARRSAASQRQTAELTRTMAQAGTATAADVAKAMGQAASTEAAVPTLEASYAQAVHRLAVLAGRPPASLNERLKRVAPIPAPRLPMPTGIPAELLLSRPDLRMAERQYAQYTAKIGQAEAARYPSVSLTGDISTAALKLGDLGKNSSIGWSFGPTLSVPLFNAGQLQAAVEVAKAQRDQYFIAYRSSVLTALEDVENALVLLSQERIRIGKLASSAKSYG
;
A
#
# COMPACT_ATOMS: atom_id res chain seq x y z
N SER A 1 6.93 -7.52 -0.35
CA SER A 1 8.14 -6.83 0.13
C SER A 1 8.67 -7.41 1.45
N TYR A 2 7.89 -7.45 2.54
CA TYR A 2 8.42 -7.92 3.84
C TYR A 2 8.99 -9.36 3.86
N TYR A 3 8.47 -10.26 3.00
CA TYR A 3 9.02 -11.61 2.89
C TYR A 3 10.43 -11.63 2.30
N THR A 4 10.68 -10.86 1.23
CA THR A 4 12.01 -10.74 0.64
C THR A 4 12.97 -10.03 1.60
N GLN A 5 12.50 -9.03 2.35
CA GLN A 5 13.28 -8.38 3.41
C GLN A 5 13.68 -9.36 4.53
N ALA A 6 12.73 -10.16 5.04
CA ALA A 6 13.01 -11.17 6.06
C ALA A 6 14.08 -12.18 5.58
N ARG A 7 13.98 -12.66 4.34
CA ARG A 7 15.02 -13.52 3.75
C ARG A 7 16.36 -12.80 3.55
N GLY A 8 16.33 -11.52 3.18
CA GLY A 8 17.50 -10.66 3.11
C GLY A 8 18.22 -10.51 4.45
N TYR A 9 17.49 -10.27 5.54
CA TYR A 9 18.06 -10.20 6.88
C TYR A 9 18.65 -11.53 7.32
N GLN A 10 17.98 -12.66 7.04
CA GLN A 10 18.56 -13.99 7.31
C GLN A 10 19.91 -14.20 6.61
N ALA A 11 20.00 -13.82 5.33
CA ALA A 11 21.25 -13.90 4.58
C ALA A 11 22.34 -12.99 5.17
N ARG A 12 21.99 -11.76 5.59
CA ARG A 12 22.91 -10.81 6.24
C ARG A 12 23.37 -11.28 7.61
N ILE A 13 22.49 -11.86 8.43
CA ILE A 13 22.84 -12.45 9.74
C ILE A 13 23.81 -13.59 9.53
N ALA A 14 23.53 -14.50 8.57
CA ALA A 14 24.42 -15.61 8.27
C ALA A 14 25.79 -15.13 7.76
N LEU A 15 25.83 -14.09 6.94
CA LEU A 15 27.08 -13.48 6.49
C LEU A 15 27.84 -12.82 7.64
N ALA A 16 27.18 -11.97 8.44
CA ALA A 16 27.80 -11.28 9.57
C ALA A 16 28.40 -12.25 10.59
N ARG A 17 27.69 -13.35 10.91
CA ARG A 17 28.21 -14.40 11.79
C ARG A 17 29.44 -15.11 11.21
N ARG A 18 29.43 -15.44 9.91
CA ARG A 18 30.61 -16.04 9.24
C ARG A 18 31.79 -15.07 9.18
N SER A 19 31.53 -13.80 8.86
CA SER A 19 32.56 -12.76 8.82
C SER A 19 33.15 -12.49 10.20
N ALA A 20 32.33 -12.40 11.25
CA ALA A 20 32.80 -12.26 12.62
C ALA A 20 33.65 -13.46 13.05
N ALA A 21 33.23 -14.69 12.73
CA ALA A 21 34.00 -15.90 13.03
C ALA A 21 35.37 -15.90 12.32
N SER A 22 35.40 -15.55 11.03
CA SER A 22 36.65 -15.44 10.27
C SER A 22 37.56 -14.32 10.81
N GLN A 23 37.01 -13.16 11.14
CA GLN A 23 37.75 -12.04 11.74
C GLN A 23 38.30 -12.40 13.13
N ARG A 24 37.57 -13.20 13.92
CA ARG A 24 38.07 -13.72 15.20
C ARG A 24 39.28 -14.64 15.00
N GLN A 25 39.24 -15.54 14.02
CA GLN A 25 40.39 -16.39 13.66
C GLN A 25 41.60 -15.55 13.24
N THR A 26 41.38 -14.50 12.43
CA THR A 26 42.45 -13.55 12.08
C THR A 26 43.00 -12.85 13.31
N ALA A 27 42.15 -12.37 14.22
CA ALA A 27 42.57 -11.71 15.44
C ALA A 27 43.38 -12.63 16.37
N GLU A 28 43.02 -13.92 16.44
CA GLU A 28 43.79 -14.94 17.17
C GLU A 28 45.16 -15.17 16.53
N LEU A 29 45.24 -15.28 15.20
CA LEU A 29 46.52 -15.41 14.49
C LEU A 29 47.41 -14.18 14.71
N THR A 30 46.87 -12.97 14.59
CA THR A 30 47.60 -11.72 14.85
C THR A 30 48.09 -11.66 16.30
N ARG A 31 47.31 -12.17 17.26
CA ARG A 31 47.74 -12.28 18.66
C ARG A 31 48.94 -13.22 18.80
N THR A 32 48.93 -14.38 18.14
CA THR A 32 50.08 -15.30 18.13
C THR A 32 51.31 -14.67 17.48
N MET A 33 51.15 -13.94 16.38
CA MET A 33 52.24 -13.21 15.72
C MET A 33 52.83 -12.13 16.63
N ALA A 34 51.99 -11.41 17.38
CA ALA A 34 52.45 -10.41 18.34
C ALA A 34 53.24 -11.03 19.50
N GLN A 35 52.82 -12.19 20.00
CA GLN A 35 53.58 -12.96 21.00
C GLN A 35 54.92 -13.45 20.47
N ALA A 36 55.01 -13.74 19.16
CA ALA A 36 56.24 -14.09 18.47
C ALA A 36 57.06 -12.85 18.03
N GLY A 37 56.62 -11.62 18.35
CA GLY A 37 57.33 -10.37 18.03
C GLY A 37 57.19 -9.88 16.58
N THR A 38 56.31 -10.48 15.77
CA THR A 38 56.13 -10.15 14.34
C THR A 38 54.91 -9.29 14.04
N ALA A 39 54.11 -8.94 15.06
CA ALA A 39 52.98 -8.00 14.96
C ALA A 39 52.92 -7.10 16.21
N THR A 40 52.18 -5.98 16.14
CA THR A 40 52.06 -5.04 17.26
C THR A 40 50.80 -5.27 18.08
N ALA A 41 50.79 -4.79 19.34
CA ALA A 41 49.58 -4.78 20.17
C ALA A 41 48.43 -3.96 19.54
N ALA A 42 48.76 -2.93 18.75
CA ALA A 42 47.78 -2.13 18.02
C ALA A 42 47.08 -2.95 16.92
N ASP A 43 47.82 -3.81 16.20
CA ASP A 43 47.25 -4.70 15.17
C ASP A 43 46.27 -5.70 15.79
N VAL A 44 46.64 -6.27 16.94
CA VAL A 44 45.81 -7.18 17.73
C VAL A 44 44.51 -6.51 18.19
N ALA A 45 44.62 -5.29 18.75
CA ALA A 45 43.46 -4.50 19.17
C ALA A 45 42.54 -4.13 17.99
N LYS A 46 43.12 -3.75 16.84
CA LYS A 46 42.38 -3.45 15.61
C LYS A 46 41.61 -4.66 15.10
N ALA A 47 42.25 -5.82 15.03
CA ALA A 47 41.62 -7.07 14.56
C ALA A 47 40.46 -7.50 15.48
N MET A 48 40.65 -7.45 16.80
CA MET A 48 39.58 -7.74 17.76
C MET A 48 38.44 -6.72 17.69
N GLY A 49 38.77 -5.43 17.59
CA GLY A 49 37.76 -4.37 17.44
C GLY A 49 36.90 -4.56 16.21
N GLN A 50 37.51 -4.97 15.08
CA GLN A 50 36.78 -5.26 13.85
C GLN A 50 35.85 -6.49 13.98
N ALA A 51 36.32 -7.56 14.60
CA ALA A 51 35.50 -8.74 14.88
C ALA A 51 34.30 -8.41 15.78
N ALA A 52 34.55 -7.69 16.89
CA ALA A 52 33.52 -7.28 17.83
C ALA A 52 32.50 -6.32 17.21
N SER A 53 32.94 -5.38 16.37
CA SER A 53 32.06 -4.47 15.63
C SER A 53 31.14 -5.22 14.66
N THR A 54 31.68 -6.21 13.93
CA THR A 54 30.87 -7.05 13.04
C THR A 54 29.85 -7.90 13.82
N GLU A 55 30.24 -8.42 14.98
CA GLU A 55 29.35 -9.19 15.86
C GLU A 55 28.25 -8.33 16.47
N ALA A 56 28.56 -7.09 16.86
CA ALA A 56 27.60 -6.12 17.39
C ALA A 56 26.51 -5.72 16.37
N ALA A 57 26.74 -5.93 15.06
CA ALA A 57 25.71 -5.72 14.05
C ALA A 57 24.63 -6.82 14.02
N VAL A 58 24.92 -8.02 14.56
CA VAL A 58 24.00 -9.18 14.51
C VAL A 58 22.68 -8.92 15.24
N PRO A 59 22.65 -8.41 16.50
CA PRO A 59 21.40 -8.12 17.20
C PRO A 59 20.50 -7.12 16.45
N THR A 60 21.10 -6.10 15.82
CA THR A 60 20.35 -5.11 15.02
C THR A 60 19.70 -5.74 13.79
N LEU A 61 20.40 -6.68 13.15
CA LEU A 61 19.85 -7.45 12.03
C LEU A 61 18.74 -8.42 12.49
N GLU A 62 18.88 -9.04 13.66
CA GLU A 62 17.86 -9.91 14.25
C GLU A 62 16.59 -9.14 14.63
N ALA A 63 16.73 -7.95 15.21
CA ALA A 63 15.61 -7.06 15.49
C ALA A 63 14.86 -6.68 14.19
N SER A 64 15.61 -6.33 13.14
CA SER A 64 15.03 -6.00 11.83
C SER A 64 14.32 -7.19 11.19
N TYR A 65 14.88 -8.40 11.33
CA TYR A 65 14.23 -9.64 10.91
C TYR A 65 12.91 -9.88 11.65
N ALA A 66 12.91 -9.76 12.98
CA ALA A 66 11.71 -9.95 13.81
C ALA A 66 10.61 -8.95 13.42
N GLN A 67 10.96 -7.67 13.23
CA GLN A 67 10.02 -6.64 12.77
C GLN A 67 9.39 -6.99 11.41
N ALA A 68 10.20 -7.47 10.45
CA ALA A 68 9.69 -7.89 9.15
C ALA A 68 8.74 -9.10 9.26
N VAL A 69 9.05 -10.07 10.11
CA VAL A 69 8.20 -11.25 10.37
C VAL A 69 6.89 -10.86 11.04
N HIS A 70 6.93 -10.00 12.05
CA HIS A 70 5.73 -9.49 12.72
C HIS A 70 4.83 -8.74 11.74
N ARG A 71 5.41 -7.91 10.87
CA ARG A 71 4.65 -7.21 9.84
C ARG A 71 4.02 -8.16 8.81
N LEU A 72 4.69 -9.25 8.44
CA LEU A 72 4.10 -10.30 7.61
C LEU A 72 2.92 -10.98 8.29
N ALA A 73 3.01 -11.27 9.59
CA ALA A 73 1.93 -11.89 10.33
C ALA A 73 0.68 -11.00 10.35
N VAL A 74 0.85 -9.70 10.61
CA VAL A 74 -0.24 -8.71 10.58
C VAL A 74 -0.86 -8.59 9.18
N LEU A 75 -0.04 -8.55 8.12
CA LEU A 75 -0.54 -8.51 6.74
C LEU A 75 -1.28 -9.81 6.34
N ALA A 76 -0.99 -10.92 7.01
CA ALA A 76 -1.70 -12.19 6.86
C ALA A 76 -2.91 -12.32 7.81
N GLY A 77 -3.26 -11.28 8.57
CA GLY A 77 -4.37 -11.29 9.52
C GLY A 77 -4.13 -12.14 10.76
N ARG A 78 -2.87 -12.34 11.18
CA ARG A 78 -2.49 -13.19 12.31
C ARG A 78 -1.74 -12.41 13.40
N PRO A 79 -1.70 -12.90 14.65
CA PRO A 79 -0.91 -12.30 15.72
C PRO A 79 0.60 -12.23 15.36
N PRO A 80 1.33 -11.19 15.79
CA PRO A 80 2.72 -10.93 15.35
C PRO A 80 3.69 -12.12 15.44
N ALA A 81 3.64 -12.89 16.52
CA ALA A 81 4.56 -14.02 16.75
C ALA A 81 4.16 -15.32 16.02
N SER A 82 2.97 -15.37 15.41
CA SER A 82 2.40 -16.61 14.84
C SER A 82 3.19 -17.20 13.67
N LEU A 83 4.03 -16.41 13.00
CA LEU A 83 4.83 -16.85 11.85
C LEU A 83 6.30 -17.14 12.20
N ASN A 84 6.72 -16.95 13.46
CA ASN A 84 8.13 -17.07 13.86
C ASN A 84 8.70 -18.46 13.57
N GLU A 85 8.03 -19.53 14.04
CA GLU A 85 8.51 -20.91 13.83
C GLU A 85 8.51 -21.30 12.35
N ARG A 86 7.51 -20.86 11.58
CA ARG A 86 7.44 -21.15 10.14
C ARG A 86 8.55 -20.45 9.34
N LEU A 87 8.97 -19.26 9.76
CA LEU A 87 10.01 -18.48 9.07
C LEU A 87 11.42 -18.69 9.63
N LYS A 88 11.55 -19.41 10.75
CA LYS A 88 12.83 -19.77 11.39
C LYS A 88 13.77 -20.54 10.47
N ARG A 89 13.22 -21.44 9.63
CA ARG A 89 14.02 -22.16 8.63
C ARG A 89 14.55 -21.18 7.58
N VAL A 90 15.87 -21.10 7.46
CA VAL A 90 16.55 -20.29 6.45
C VAL A 90 16.23 -20.83 5.06
N ALA A 91 15.88 -19.93 4.15
CA ALA A 91 15.60 -20.23 2.75
C ALA A 91 16.21 -19.12 1.87
N PRO A 92 16.54 -19.41 0.60
CA PRO A 92 17.10 -18.41 -0.31
C PRO A 92 16.15 -17.23 -0.53
N ILE A 93 16.73 -16.08 -0.86
CA ILE A 93 15.96 -14.90 -1.27
C ILE A 93 15.25 -15.25 -2.59
N PRO A 94 13.92 -15.09 -2.69
CA PRO A 94 13.19 -15.37 -3.93
C PRO A 94 13.70 -14.51 -5.08
N ALA A 95 13.92 -15.14 -6.24
CA ALA A 95 14.21 -14.45 -7.49
C ALA A 95 12.92 -14.26 -8.31
N PRO A 96 12.76 -13.12 -9.01
CA PRO A 96 11.64 -12.94 -9.92
C PRO A 96 11.73 -13.92 -11.10
N ARG A 97 10.58 -14.35 -11.63
CA ARG A 97 10.53 -15.12 -12.88
C ARG A 97 10.75 -14.15 -14.05
N LEU A 98 11.67 -14.50 -14.95
CA LEU A 98 11.98 -13.73 -16.16
C LEU A 98 11.54 -14.53 -17.40
N PRO A 99 11.12 -13.86 -18.50
CA PRO A 99 11.02 -12.40 -18.67
C PRO A 99 9.80 -11.83 -17.93
N MET A 100 9.94 -10.63 -17.37
CA MET A 100 8.77 -9.90 -16.87
C MET A 100 7.95 -9.43 -18.07
N PRO A 101 6.62 -9.61 -18.09
CA PRO A 101 5.78 -9.06 -19.15
C PRO A 101 5.89 -7.53 -19.10
N THR A 102 6.67 -6.95 -20.01
CA THR A 102 6.68 -5.52 -20.24
C THR A 102 5.51 -5.22 -21.16
N GLY A 103 4.30 -5.17 -20.59
CA GLY A 103 3.12 -4.71 -21.32
C GLY A 103 3.32 -3.27 -21.82
N ILE A 104 2.51 -2.86 -22.80
CA ILE A 104 2.52 -1.48 -23.29
C ILE A 104 2.09 -0.57 -22.12
N PRO A 105 2.82 0.52 -21.81
CA PRO A 105 2.51 1.40 -20.67
C PRO A 105 1.07 1.91 -20.65
N ALA A 106 0.45 2.09 -21.81
CA ALA A 106 -0.93 2.56 -21.95
C ALA A 106 -1.98 1.55 -21.44
N GLU A 107 -1.81 0.26 -21.68
CA GLU A 107 -2.74 -0.77 -21.18
C GLU A 107 -2.62 -0.95 -19.65
N LEU A 108 -1.43 -0.70 -19.10
CA LEU A 108 -1.19 -0.74 -17.66
C LEU A 108 -2.02 0.34 -16.93
N LEU A 109 -2.20 1.52 -17.52
CA LEU A 109 -3.02 2.59 -16.94
C LEU A 109 -4.49 2.17 -16.81
N LEU A 110 -5.04 1.43 -17.79
CA LEU A 110 -6.43 0.95 -17.75
C LEU A 110 -6.63 -0.19 -16.72
N SER A 111 -5.56 -0.91 -16.40
CA SER A 111 -5.58 -1.97 -15.40
C SER A 111 -5.54 -1.46 -13.95
N ARG A 112 -5.17 -0.18 -13.75
CA ARG A 112 -4.94 0.43 -12.43
C ARG A 112 -6.26 0.72 -11.69
N PRO A 113 -6.52 0.08 -10.52
CA PRO A 113 -7.78 0.25 -9.80
C PRO A 113 -7.92 1.64 -9.15
N ASP A 114 -6.81 2.27 -8.77
CA ASP A 114 -6.74 3.65 -8.28
C ASP A 114 -7.21 4.65 -9.35
N LEU A 115 -6.78 4.47 -10.60
CA LEU A 115 -7.21 5.33 -11.70
C LEU A 115 -8.70 5.16 -12.01
N ARG A 116 -9.18 3.90 -12.02
CA ARG A 116 -10.61 3.61 -12.18
C ARG A 116 -11.45 4.23 -11.05
N MET A 117 -10.98 4.20 -9.81
CA MET A 117 -11.66 4.87 -8.70
C MET A 117 -11.77 6.39 -8.93
N ALA A 118 -10.67 7.04 -9.33
CA ALA A 118 -10.67 8.48 -9.61
C ALA A 118 -11.60 8.84 -10.79
N GLU A 119 -11.61 8.05 -11.86
CA GLU A 119 -12.53 8.21 -12.99
C GLU A 119 -14.00 8.11 -12.54
N ARG A 120 -14.34 7.12 -11.70
CA ARG A 120 -15.70 6.93 -11.20
C ARG A 120 -16.14 8.05 -10.26
N GLN A 121 -15.22 8.61 -9.46
CA GLN A 121 -15.48 9.80 -8.67
C GLN A 121 -15.76 11.01 -9.57
N TYR A 122 -14.95 11.25 -10.59
CA TYR A 122 -15.20 12.31 -11.56
C TYR A 122 -16.59 12.15 -12.23
N ALA A 123 -16.95 10.94 -12.66
CA ALA A 123 -18.26 10.64 -13.21
C ALA A 123 -19.40 10.90 -12.20
N GLN A 124 -19.23 10.52 -10.93
CA GLN A 124 -20.21 10.78 -9.87
C GLN A 124 -20.48 12.28 -9.70
N TYR A 125 -19.43 13.10 -9.62
CA TYR A 125 -19.59 14.55 -9.46
C TYR A 125 -20.07 15.25 -10.73
N THR A 126 -19.84 14.64 -11.89
CA THR A 126 -20.48 15.07 -13.15
C THR A 126 -21.99 14.82 -13.11
N ALA A 127 -22.44 13.66 -12.62
CA ALA A 127 -23.86 13.36 -12.46
C ALA A 127 -24.55 14.28 -11.42
N LYS A 128 -23.83 14.72 -10.37
CA LYS A 128 -24.35 15.70 -9.40
C LYS A 128 -24.67 17.06 -10.00
N ILE A 129 -23.99 17.47 -11.08
CA ILE A 129 -24.37 18.69 -11.82
C ILE A 129 -25.80 18.52 -12.36
N GLY A 130 -26.09 17.39 -13.00
CA GLY A 130 -27.43 17.08 -13.50
C GLY A 130 -28.48 17.03 -12.39
N GLN A 131 -28.14 16.53 -11.20
CA GLN A 131 -29.03 16.56 -10.03
C GLN A 131 -29.32 18.00 -9.54
N ALA A 132 -28.29 18.84 -9.47
CA ALA A 132 -28.44 20.24 -9.09
C ALA A 132 -29.23 21.04 -10.14
N GLU A 133 -29.04 20.73 -11.43
CA GLU A 133 -29.82 21.30 -12.53
C GLU A 133 -31.28 20.83 -12.47
N ALA A 134 -31.53 19.55 -12.20
CA ALA A 134 -32.88 18.99 -12.05
C ALA A 134 -33.66 19.69 -10.93
N ALA A 135 -33.00 20.07 -9.83
CA ALA A 135 -33.63 20.79 -8.73
C ALA A 135 -34.18 22.18 -9.11
N ARG A 136 -33.76 22.75 -10.25
CA ARG A 136 -34.29 24.02 -10.79
C ARG A 136 -35.62 23.85 -11.52
N TYR A 137 -35.99 22.62 -11.86
CA TYR A 137 -37.24 22.31 -12.55
C TYR A 137 -38.33 21.90 -11.55
N PRO A 138 -39.60 21.93 -11.96
CA PRO A 138 -40.70 21.39 -11.16
C PRO A 138 -40.44 19.92 -10.78
N SER A 139 -40.63 19.58 -9.50
CA SER A 139 -40.60 18.19 -9.06
C SER A 139 -42.02 17.65 -8.93
N VAL A 140 -42.23 16.44 -9.44
CA VAL A 140 -43.48 15.70 -9.31
C VAL A 140 -43.21 14.52 -8.38
N SER A 141 -43.97 14.42 -7.30
CA SER A 141 -43.99 13.24 -6.44
C SER A 141 -45.40 12.67 -6.38
N LEU A 142 -45.50 11.36 -6.25
CA LEU A 142 -46.76 10.62 -6.18
C LEU A 142 -46.76 9.83 -4.88
N THR A 143 -47.63 10.19 -3.96
CA THR A 143 -47.75 9.52 -2.67
C THR A 143 -49.09 8.79 -2.58
N GLY A 144 -49.08 7.67 -1.88
CA GLY A 144 -50.28 6.93 -1.56
C GLY A 144 -50.09 6.18 -0.25
N ASP A 145 -51.18 6.11 0.51
CA ASP A 145 -51.19 5.55 1.86
C ASP A 145 -52.38 4.60 1.98
N ILE A 146 -52.18 3.49 2.70
CA ILE A 146 -53.24 2.57 3.08
C ILE A 146 -53.15 2.45 4.60
N SER A 147 -54.24 2.72 5.29
CA SER A 147 -54.28 2.71 6.75
C SER A 147 -55.52 2.03 7.25
N THR A 148 -55.42 1.40 8.42
CA THR A 148 -56.58 0.84 9.11
C THR A 148 -56.84 1.66 10.36
N ALA A 149 -57.99 2.32 10.42
CA ALA A 149 -58.38 3.13 11.57
C ALA A 149 -59.71 2.62 12.13
N ALA A 150 -59.73 2.24 13.41
CA ALA A 150 -60.94 1.85 14.11
C ALA A 150 -60.90 2.29 15.58
N LEU A 151 -62.06 2.66 16.12
CA LEU A 151 -62.23 3.06 17.53
C LEU A 151 -62.10 1.88 18.52
N LYS A 152 -62.23 0.64 18.02
CA LYS A 152 -62.12 -0.60 18.80
C LYS A 152 -61.12 -1.54 18.14
N LEU A 153 -60.31 -2.21 18.95
CA LEU A 153 -59.24 -3.10 18.46
C LEU A 153 -59.78 -4.27 17.61
N GLY A 154 -60.96 -4.80 17.95
CA GLY A 154 -61.61 -5.90 17.21
C GLY A 154 -62.16 -5.52 15.83
N ASP A 155 -62.25 -4.23 15.52
CA ASP A 155 -62.77 -3.73 14.26
C ASP A 155 -61.66 -3.37 13.25
N LEU A 156 -60.38 -3.37 13.66
CA LEU A 156 -59.24 -2.98 12.82
C LEU A 156 -59.03 -3.88 11.59
N GLY A 157 -59.48 -5.14 11.65
CA GLY A 157 -59.38 -6.11 10.56
C GLY A 157 -60.57 -6.15 9.60
N LYS A 158 -61.57 -5.26 9.75
CA LYS A 158 -62.75 -5.22 8.88
C LYS A 158 -62.44 -4.43 7.60
N ASN A 159 -63.02 -4.82 6.46
CA ASN A 159 -62.89 -4.02 5.24
C ASN A 159 -63.37 -2.57 5.40
N SER A 160 -64.30 -2.31 6.33
CA SER A 160 -64.81 -0.97 6.63
C SER A 160 -63.82 -0.07 7.38
N SER A 161 -62.77 -0.62 8.00
CA SER A 161 -61.74 0.15 8.71
C SER A 161 -60.52 0.44 7.84
N ILE A 162 -60.43 -0.14 6.64
CA ILE A 162 -59.34 0.07 5.68
C ILE A 162 -59.64 1.34 4.86
N GLY A 163 -58.88 2.40 5.10
CA GLY A 163 -58.85 3.61 4.28
C GLY A 163 -57.63 3.60 3.35
N TRP A 164 -57.76 4.27 2.20
CA TRP A 164 -56.64 4.52 1.30
C TRP A 164 -56.69 5.96 0.77
N SER A 165 -55.53 6.55 0.51
CA SER A 165 -55.37 7.85 -0.13
C SER A 165 -54.30 7.78 -1.20
N PHE A 166 -54.46 8.58 -2.25
CA PHE A 166 -53.51 8.69 -3.36
C PHE A 166 -53.57 10.13 -3.89
N GLY A 167 -52.40 10.74 -4.13
CA GLY A 167 -52.33 12.09 -4.65
C GLY A 167 -50.96 12.45 -5.23
N PRO A 168 -50.88 13.00 -6.46
CA PRO A 168 -49.68 13.65 -6.94
C PRO A 168 -49.50 15.02 -6.25
N THR A 169 -48.25 15.38 -6.00
CA THR A 169 -47.86 16.71 -5.53
C THR A 169 -46.84 17.29 -6.51
N LEU A 170 -47.09 18.52 -6.98
CA LEU A 170 -46.18 19.28 -7.84
C LEU A 170 -45.56 20.41 -7.02
N SER A 171 -44.24 20.49 -6.99
CA SER A 171 -43.50 21.58 -6.34
C SER A 171 -42.72 22.38 -7.38
N VAL A 172 -42.98 23.69 -7.47
CA VAL A 172 -42.31 24.60 -8.42
C VAL A 172 -41.53 25.66 -7.63
N PRO A 173 -40.19 25.70 -7.72
CA PRO A 173 -39.41 26.71 -7.04
C PRO A 173 -39.50 28.06 -7.78
N LEU A 174 -40.41 28.95 -7.36
CA LEU A 174 -40.63 30.26 -7.99
C LEU A 174 -39.59 31.32 -7.60
N PHE A 175 -39.21 31.36 -6.31
CA PHE A 175 -38.21 32.29 -5.79
C PHE A 175 -37.33 31.60 -4.75
N ASN A 176 -36.02 31.62 -4.99
CA ASN A 176 -35.01 31.01 -4.12
C ASN A 176 -33.78 31.91 -3.93
N ALA A 177 -33.90 33.22 -4.26
CA ALA A 177 -32.82 34.21 -4.16
C ALA A 177 -31.47 33.78 -4.80
N GLY A 178 -31.50 32.95 -5.85
CA GLY A 178 -30.29 32.45 -6.54
C GLY A 178 -29.65 31.22 -5.89
N GLN A 179 -30.20 30.70 -4.78
CA GLN A 179 -29.66 29.53 -4.07
C GLN A 179 -29.47 28.30 -4.98
N LEU A 180 -30.45 28.02 -5.85
CA LEU A 180 -30.36 26.87 -6.75
C LEU A 180 -29.32 27.07 -7.87
N GLN A 181 -29.09 28.31 -8.30
CA GLN A 181 -28.03 28.61 -9.25
C GLN A 181 -26.66 28.44 -8.60
N ALA A 182 -26.48 28.99 -7.39
CA ALA A 182 -25.26 28.81 -6.61
C ALA A 182 -24.98 27.32 -6.33
N ALA A 183 -26.02 26.51 -6.07
CA ALA A 183 -25.85 25.06 -5.90
C ALA A 183 -25.31 24.37 -7.16
N VAL A 184 -25.76 24.77 -8.36
CA VAL A 184 -25.21 24.28 -9.64
C VAL A 184 -23.74 24.71 -9.81
N GLU A 185 -23.41 25.96 -9.47
CA GLU A 185 -22.03 26.46 -9.54
C GLU A 185 -21.10 25.71 -8.58
N VAL A 186 -21.57 25.42 -7.36
CA VAL A 186 -20.86 24.56 -6.40
C VAL A 186 -20.67 23.15 -6.95
N ALA A 187 -21.70 22.55 -7.54
CA ALA A 187 -21.60 21.21 -8.14
C ALA A 187 -20.58 21.17 -9.30
N LYS A 188 -20.55 22.23 -10.13
CA LYS A 188 -19.54 22.40 -11.19
C LYS A 188 -18.14 22.51 -10.59
N ALA A 189 -17.93 23.39 -9.60
CA ALA A 189 -16.64 23.55 -8.94
C ALA A 189 -16.14 22.22 -8.30
N GLN A 190 -17.04 21.43 -7.72
CA GLN A 190 -16.71 20.10 -7.21
C GLN A 190 -16.30 19.16 -8.34
N ARG A 191 -17.04 19.11 -9.46
CA ARG A 191 -16.64 18.33 -10.65
C ARG A 191 -15.27 18.77 -11.17
N ASP A 192 -14.96 20.06 -11.15
CA ASP A 192 -13.64 20.60 -11.52
C ASP A 192 -12.54 20.08 -10.61
N GLN A 193 -12.76 20.09 -9.30
CA GLN A 193 -11.85 19.51 -8.33
C GLN A 193 -11.59 18.02 -8.60
N TYR A 194 -12.62 17.21 -8.84
CA TYR A 194 -12.45 15.79 -9.12
C TYR A 194 -11.84 15.50 -10.50
N PHE A 195 -12.04 16.38 -11.47
CA PHE A 195 -11.35 16.32 -12.75
C PHE A 195 -9.83 16.52 -12.58
N ILE A 196 -9.44 17.52 -11.77
CA ILE A 196 -8.03 17.75 -11.43
C ILE A 196 -7.45 16.56 -10.67
N ALA A 197 -8.20 15.99 -9.72
CA ALA A 197 -7.79 14.79 -8.98
C ALA A 197 -7.57 13.58 -9.90
N TYR A 198 -8.47 13.36 -10.88
CA TYR A 198 -8.29 12.34 -11.90
C TYR A 198 -7.03 12.57 -12.74
N ARG A 199 -6.83 13.80 -13.23
CA ARG A 199 -5.62 14.16 -13.99
C ARG A 199 -4.34 13.97 -13.17
N SER A 200 -4.35 14.35 -11.89
CA SER A 200 -3.24 14.11 -10.97
C SER A 200 -2.94 12.61 -10.84
N SER A 201 -3.99 11.79 -10.70
CA SER A 201 -3.85 10.33 -10.59
C SER A 201 -3.22 9.72 -11.84
N VAL A 202 -3.57 10.22 -13.04
CA VAL A 202 -2.92 9.81 -14.30
C VAL A 202 -1.43 10.15 -14.30
N LEU A 203 -1.08 11.38 -13.92
CA LEU A 203 0.31 11.84 -13.93
C LEU A 203 1.17 11.07 -12.92
N THR A 204 0.67 10.86 -11.70
CA THR A 204 1.35 10.01 -10.69
C THR A 204 1.49 8.57 -11.18
N ALA A 205 0.48 8.04 -11.88
CA ALA A 205 0.57 6.69 -12.42
C ALA A 205 1.64 6.56 -13.52
N LEU A 206 1.80 7.58 -14.36
CA LEU A 206 2.88 7.63 -15.35
C LEU A 206 4.25 7.76 -14.67
N GLU A 207 4.36 8.64 -13.68
CA GLU A 207 5.58 8.82 -12.88
C GLU A 207 6.04 7.51 -12.23
N ASP A 208 5.12 6.77 -11.59
CA ASP A 208 5.41 5.47 -10.96
C ASP A 208 6.03 4.48 -11.96
N VAL A 209 5.50 4.45 -13.19
CA VAL A 209 5.95 3.52 -14.24
C VAL A 209 7.33 3.90 -14.74
N GLU A 210 7.54 5.16 -15.06
CA GLU A 210 8.85 5.67 -15.51
C GLU A 210 9.93 5.43 -14.43
N ASN A 211 9.61 5.77 -13.17
CA ASN A 211 10.50 5.54 -12.04
C ASN A 211 10.82 4.05 -11.85
N ALA A 212 9.82 3.16 -11.96
CA ALA A 212 10.01 1.73 -11.84
C ALA A 212 10.87 1.14 -12.97
N LEU A 213 10.69 1.62 -14.21
CA LEU A 213 11.49 1.20 -15.37
C LEU A 213 12.95 1.63 -15.23
N VAL A 214 13.19 2.89 -14.86
CA VAL A 214 14.54 3.40 -14.60
C VAL A 214 15.19 2.63 -13.45
N LEU A 215 14.49 2.45 -12.33
CA LEU A 215 15.00 1.71 -11.17
C LEU A 215 15.37 0.27 -11.54
N LEU A 216 14.50 -0.44 -12.28
CA LEU A 216 14.76 -1.81 -12.72
C LEU A 216 15.98 -1.88 -13.65
N SER A 217 16.11 -0.94 -14.59
CA SER A 217 17.25 -0.87 -15.50
C SER A 217 18.56 -0.66 -14.73
N GLN A 218 18.60 0.29 -13.81
CA GLN A 218 19.79 0.62 -13.01
C GLN A 218 20.15 -0.51 -12.04
N GLU A 219 19.17 -1.15 -11.39
CA GLU A 219 19.44 -2.28 -10.49
C GLU A 219 20.00 -3.51 -11.24
N ARG A 220 19.58 -3.75 -12.49
CA ARG A 220 20.20 -4.80 -13.33
C ARG A 220 21.68 -4.52 -13.59
N ILE A 221 22.04 -3.28 -13.91
CA ILE A 221 23.43 -2.86 -14.12
C ILE A 221 24.23 -3.05 -12.81
N ARG A 222 23.68 -2.58 -11.69
CA ARG A 222 24.31 -2.69 -10.37
C ARG A 222 24.57 -4.13 -9.97
N ILE A 223 23.58 -5.01 -10.10
CA ILE A 223 23.73 -6.45 -9.78
C ILE A 223 24.81 -7.07 -10.67
N GLY A 224 24.86 -6.73 -11.96
CA GLY A 224 25.92 -7.16 -12.86
C GLY A 224 27.32 -6.75 -12.40
N LYS A 225 27.50 -5.50 -11.97
CA LYS A 225 28.78 -4.98 -11.44
C LYS A 225 29.19 -5.62 -10.12
N LEU A 226 28.23 -5.82 -9.20
CA LEU A 226 28.48 -6.51 -7.94
C LEU A 226 28.86 -7.98 -8.16
N ALA A 227 28.21 -8.66 -9.10
CA ALA A 227 28.54 -10.04 -9.46
C ALA A 227 29.95 -10.15 -10.06
N SER A 228 30.37 -9.20 -10.91
CA SER A 228 31.74 -9.18 -11.42
C SER A 228 32.78 -8.91 -10.34
N SER A 229 32.48 -8.02 -9.38
CA SER A 229 33.39 -7.73 -8.26
C SER A 229 33.52 -8.93 -7.32
N ALA A 230 32.41 -9.62 -7.01
CA ALA A 230 32.46 -10.83 -6.20
C ALA A 230 33.32 -11.94 -6.86
N LYS A 231 33.26 -12.08 -8.18
CA LYS A 231 34.11 -13.03 -8.93
C LYS A 231 35.60 -12.65 -8.95
N SER A 232 35.95 -11.38 -8.78
CA SER A 232 37.37 -10.97 -8.74
C SER A 232 38.03 -11.20 -7.37
N TYR A 233 37.24 -11.43 -6.32
CA TYR A 233 37.74 -11.65 -4.95
C TYR A 233 37.75 -13.12 -4.50
N GLY A 234 37.24 -14.04 -5.31
CA GLY A 234 37.19 -15.48 -5.04
C GLY A 234 37.85 -16.28 -6.14
#